data_AF-A0A496LPQ6-F1
#
_entry.id   AF-A0A496LPQ6-F1
#
_cell.length_a   1.000
_cell.length_b   1.000
_cell.length_c   1.000
_cell.angle_alpha   90.00
_cell.angle_beta   90.00
_cell.angle_gamma   90.00
#
_symmetry.space_group_name_H-M   'P 1'
#
loop_
_entity.id
_entity.type
_entity.pdbx_description
1 polymer ?
#
loop_
_entity_poly.entity_id
_entity_poly.type
_entity_poly.pdbx_seq_one_letter_code
_entity_poly.pdbx_strand_id
1 'polypeptide(L)'
;MPETFPLHKKVAKHLADALSGTKTRLLVVGGAGTLYVDDKQTMVMDTPSFPAGYMGVAKATAESFFELKGRTDMLWTYVSPAGDYDADGARTGKYVLGGDNLILNSKNESYISYADLALAVIDELKNRNFVQKRFTAVGERA
;
A
#
# COMPACT_ATOMS: atom_id res chain seq x y z
N MET A 1 9.89 4.89 14.16
CA MET A 1 10.70 6.05 14.55
C MET A 1 11.60 6.44 13.38
N PRO A 2 12.07 7.70 13.25
CA PRO A 2 12.81 8.14 12.07
C PRO A 2 14.08 7.34 11.73
N GLU A 3 14.78 6.82 12.74
CA GLU A 3 15.98 6.01 12.56
C GLU A 3 15.74 4.70 11.81
N THR A 4 14.49 4.20 11.81
CA THR A 4 14.13 2.97 11.11
C THR A 4 13.65 3.23 9.68
N PHE A 5 13.46 4.48 9.26
CA PHE A 5 12.98 4.80 7.90
C PHE A 5 13.85 4.22 6.77
N PRO A 6 15.20 4.26 6.85
CA PRO A 6 16.04 3.63 5.83
C PRO A 6 15.84 2.11 5.71
N LEU A 7 15.27 1.45 6.73
CA LEU A 7 15.03 0.01 6.69
C LEU A 7 13.92 -0.38 5.71
N HIS A 8 12.97 0.50 5.40
CA HIS A 8 11.89 0.18 4.45
C HIS A 8 12.45 -0.22 3.08
N LYS A 9 13.31 0.63 2.51
CA LYS A 9 13.99 0.34 1.24
C LYS A 9 14.93 -0.86 1.36
N LYS A 10 15.75 -0.89 2.43
CA LYS A 10 16.76 -1.95 2.62
C LYS A 10 16.13 -3.33 2.70
N VAL A 11 15.04 -3.49 3.45
CA VAL A 11 14.31 -4.77 3.57
C VAL A 11 13.63 -5.14 2.27
N ALA A 12 12.92 -4.19 1.62
CA ALA A 12 12.27 -4.45 0.34
C ALA A 12 13.27 -4.92 -0.72
N LYS A 13 14.41 -4.24 -0.84
CA LYS A 13 15.50 -4.63 -1.73
C LYS A 13 16.04 -6.02 -1.39
N HIS A 14 16.38 -6.25 -0.12
CA HIS A 14 16.98 -7.52 0.30
C HIS A 14 16.06 -8.72 0.01
N LEU A 15 14.77 -8.59 0.32
CA LEU A 15 13.78 -9.63 0.04
C LEU A 15 13.56 -9.81 -1.47
N ALA A 16 13.51 -8.72 -2.24
CA ALA A 16 13.37 -8.80 -3.69
C ALA A 16 14.58 -9.49 -4.34
N ASP A 17 15.81 -9.18 -3.91
CA ASP A 17 17.04 -9.84 -4.36
C ASP A 17 17.03 -11.34 -4.02
N ALA A 18 16.66 -11.70 -2.80
CA ALA A 18 16.59 -13.10 -2.35
C ALA A 18 15.55 -13.93 -3.12
N LEU A 19 14.49 -13.30 -3.62
CA LEU A 19 13.40 -13.96 -4.35
C LEU A 19 13.52 -13.85 -5.87
N SER A 20 14.58 -13.20 -6.39
CA SER A 20 14.86 -13.07 -7.82
C SER A 20 14.88 -14.43 -8.51
N GLY A 21 14.19 -14.55 -9.65
CA GLY A 21 14.08 -15.78 -10.45
C GLY A 21 13.21 -16.89 -9.83
N THR A 22 12.68 -16.70 -8.62
CA THR A 22 11.81 -17.68 -7.97
C THR A 22 10.34 -17.48 -8.34
N LYS A 23 9.50 -18.47 -8.02
CA LYS A 23 8.03 -18.37 -8.15
C LYS A 23 7.35 -17.87 -6.87
N THR A 24 8.14 -17.54 -5.84
CA THR A 24 7.63 -17.08 -4.55
C THR A 24 7.25 -15.61 -4.65
N ARG A 25 6.06 -15.25 -4.15
CA ARG A 25 5.53 -13.90 -4.22
C ARG A 25 5.83 -13.13 -2.93
N LEU A 26 6.37 -11.92 -3.05
CA LEU A 26 6.53 -10.96 -1.97
C LEU A 26 5.30 -10.04 -1.90
N LEU A 27 4.61 -10.00 -0.78
CA LEU A 27 3.62 -8.96 -0.49
C LEU A 27 4.20 -7.98 0.53
N VAL A 28 4.13 -6.69 0.23
CA VAL A 28 4.55 -5.62 1.15
C VAL A 28 3.37 -4.70 1.41
N VAL A 29 3.01 -4.54 2.69
CA VAL A 29 2.08 -3.49 3.13
C VAL A 29 2.86 -2.21 3.33
N GLY A 30 2.48 -1.18 2.59
CA GLY A 30 3.15 0.11 2.51
C GLY A 30 2.36 1.24 3.12
N GLY A 31 2.37 2.39 2.44
CA GLY A 31 1.61 3.57 2.83
C GLY A 31 0.74 4.12 1.68
N ALA A 32 -0.21 4.97 2.04
CA ALA A 32 -1.09 5.67 1.10
C ALA A 32 -0.38 6.81 0.33
N GLY A 33 0.78 7.26 0.81
CA GLY A 33 1.45 8.47 0.32
C GLY A 33 1.77 8.48 -1.17
N THR A 34 1.99 7.31 -1.78
CA THR A 34 2.30 7.19 -3.22
C THR A 34 1.08 6.97 -4.11
N LEU A 35 -0.14 6.88 -3.55
CA LEU A 35 -1.36 6.83 -4.34
C LEU A 35 -1.55 8.15 -5.08
N TYR A 36 -2.17 8.10 -6.26
CA TYR A 36 -2.41 9.28 -7.07
C TYR A 36 -3.76 9.92 -6.75
N VAL A 37 -3.81 11.25 -6.70
CA VAL A 37 -5.04 12.01 -6.45
C VAL A 37 -5.68 12.60 -7.71
N ASP A 38 -4.98 12.51 -8.85
CA ASP A 38 -5.42 13.04 -10.13
C ASP A 38 -4.79 12.29 -11.32
N ASP A 39 -5.25 12.61 -12.53
CA ASP A 39 -4.75 12.02 -13.79
C ASP A 39 -3.32 12.49 -14.15
N LYS A 40 -2.82 13.54 -13.47
CA LYS A 40 -1.44 14.02 -13.63
C LYS A 40 -0.45 13.23 -12.77
N GLN A 41 -0.94 12.22 -12.05
CA GLN A 41 -0.15 11.38 -11.16
C GLN A 41 0.48 12.15 -10.00
N THR A 42 -0.19 13.21 -9.50
CA THR A 42 0.18 13.85 -8.24
C THR A 42 0.00 12.86 -7.11
N MET A 43 1.05 12.61 -6.32
CA MET A 43 0.97 11.69 -5.19
C MET A 43 0.30 12.36 -3.98
N VAL A 44 -0.41 11.58 -3.16
CA VAL A 44 -1.04 12.06 -1.91
C VAL A 44 -0.04 12.81 -1.03
N MET A 45 1.19 12.30 -0.89
CA MET A 45 2.23 12.94 -0.07
C MET A 45 2.74 14.28 -0.62
N ASP A 46 2.52 14.56 -1.91
CA ASP A 46 2.92 15.81 -2.54
C ASP A 46 1.81 16.88 -2.49
N THR A 47 0.63 16.53 -1.95
CA THR A 47 -0.47 17.48 -1.80
C THR A 47 -0.20 18.50 -0.69
N PRO A 48 -0.64 19.76 -0.83
CA PRO A 48 -0.45 20.79 0.21
C PRO A 48 -1.10 20.45 1.56
N SER A 49 -2.14 19.62 1.55
CA SER A 49 -2.89 19.18 2.74
C SER A 49 -2.28 17.95 3.43
N PHE A 50 -1.19 17.39 2.92
CA PHE A 50 -0.59 16.20 3.51
C PHE A 50 -0.05 16.49 4.92
N PRO A 51 -0.37 15.68 5.95
CA PRO A 51 0.05 16.00 7.31
C PRO A 51 1.56 15.83 7.48
N ALA A 52 2.25 16.92 7.85
CA ALA A 52 3.72 16.97 7.94
C ALA A 52 4.32 15.88 8.85
N GLY A 53 3.62 15.50 9.93
CA GLY A 53 4.06 14.45 10.85
C GLY A 53 4.21 13.07 10.19
N TYR A 54 3.51 12.80 9.10
CA TYR A 54 3.61 11.54 8.36
C TYR A 54 4.61 11.58 7.21
N MET A 55 5.18 12.74 6.87
CA MET A 55 6.04 12.91 5.69
C MET A 55 7.25 11.97 5.71
N GLY A 56 7.85 11.78 6.88
CA GLY A 56 8.99 10.88 7.03
C GLY A 56 8.66 9.43 6.67
N VAL A 57 7.57 8.89 7.22
CA VAL A 57 7.14 7.51 6.92
C VAL A 57 6.57 7.37 5.51
N ALA A 58 5.92 8.41 4.98
CA ALA A 58 5.43 8.42 3.60
C ALA A 58 6.59 8.30 2.60
N LYS A 59 7.66 9.09 2.77
CA LYS A 59 8.87 8.98 1.94
C LYS A 59 9.55 7.61 2.10
N ALA A 60 9.67 7.11 3.33
CA ALA A 60 10.28 5.81 3.60
C ALA A 60 9.54 4.65 2.90
N THR A 61 8.21 4.64 3.00
CA THR A 61 7.36 3.64 2.31
C THR A 61 7.38 3.83 0.80
N ALA A 62 7.45 5.08 0.30
CA ALA A 62 7.61 5.37 -1.13
C ALA A 62 8.91 4.78 -1.71
N GLU A 63 10.03 4.91 -1.00
CA GLU A 63 11.30 4.29 -1.42
C GLU A 63 11.17 2.76 -1.58
N SER A 64 10.46 2.10 -0.66
CA SER A 64 10.17 0.66 -0.77
C SER A 64 9.25 0.34 -1.95
N PHE A 65 8.24 1.16 -2.22
CA PHE A 65 7.35 0.96 -3.37
C PHE A 65 8.14 1.05 -4.68
N PHE A 66 8.96 2.08 -4.85
CA PHE A 66 9.72 2.27 -6.09
C PHE A 66 10.83 1.24 -6.28
N GLU A 67 11.42 0.74 -5.19
CA GLU A 67 12.34 -0.40 -5.26
C GLU A 67 11.66 -1.62 -5.88
N LEU A 68 10.42 -1.95 -5.48
CA LEU A 68 9.68 -3.09 -6.02
C LEU A 68 9.08 -2.81 -7.41
N LYS A 69 8.58 -1.60 -7.66
CA LYS A 69 7.97 -1.21 -8.94
C LYS A 69 8.93 -1.40 -10.13
N GLY A 70 10.23 -1.23 -9.90
CA GLY A 70 11.27 -1.45 -10.92
C GLY A 70 11.64 -2.92 -11.17
N ARG A 71 11.11 -3.88 -10.39
CA ARG A 71 11.48 -5.29 -10.49
C ARG A 71 10.60 -6.04 -11.49
N THR A 72 11.25 -6.71 -12.43
CA THR A 72 10.63 -7.61 -13.42
C THR A 72 11.04 -9.07 -13.21
N ASP A 73 12.05 -9.31 -12.39
CA ASP A 73 12.71 -10.60 -12.14
C ASP A 73 12.09 -11.41 -11.00
N MET A 74 11.05 -10.88 -10.34
CA MET A 74 10.38 -11.55 -9.22
C MET A 74 8.91 -11.15 -9.11
N LEU A 75 8.12 -11.96 -8.41
CA LEU A 75 6.70 -11.71 -8.20
C LEU A 75 6.51 -10.84 -6.95
N TRP A 76 6.03 -9.61 -7.10
CA TRP A 76 5.72 -8.73 -5.98
C TRP A 76 4.28 -8.23 -6.03
N THR A 77 3.78 -7.78 -4.89
CA THR A 77 2.57 -6.97 -4.79
C THR A 77 2.72 -5.97 -3.68
N TYR A 78 2.38 -4.73 -4.00
CA TYR A 78 2.42 -3.66 -3.03
C TYR A 78 1.00 -3.32 -2.60
N VAL A 79 0.77 -3.30 -1.30
CA VAL A 79 -0.54 -2.97 -0.72
C VAL A 79 -0.42 -1.58 -0.13
N SER A 80 -1.04 -0.59 -0.76
CA SER A 80 -1.18 0.75 -0.19
C SER A 80 -2.49 0.81 0.59
N PRO A 81 -2.47 0.89 1.94
CA PRO A 81 -3.69 1.09 2.70
C PRO A 81 -4.40 2.39 2.30
N ALA A 82 -5.64 2.56 2.77
CA ALA A 82 -6.34 3.83 2.69
C ALA A 82 -5.59 4.92 3.50
N GLY A 83 -5.93 6.19 3.26
CA GLY A 83 -5.32 7.33 3.97
C GLY A 83 -5.47 7.24 5.49
N ASP A 84 -6.63 6.78 5.94
CA ASP A 84 -6.92 6.43 7.32
C ASP A 84 -6.90 4.90 7.46
N TYR A 85 -5.84 4.40 8.09
CA TYR A 85 -5.60 2.97 8.28
C TYR A 85 -5.71 2.62 9.76
N ASP A 86 -6.89 2.13 10.13
CA ASP A 86 -7.37 2.08 11.50
C ASP A 86 -7.13 0.71 12.15
N ALA A 87 -6.28 0.68 13.18
CA ALA A 87 -5.94 -0.54 13.90
C ALA A 87 -7.06 -1.01 14.84
N ASP A 88 -7.92 -0.10 15.29
CA ASP A 88 -9.02 -0.37 16.22
C ASP A 88 -10.37 -0.51 15.48
N GLY A 89 -10.37 -0.30 14.17
CA GLY A 89 -11.53 -0.40 13.30
C GLY A 89 -12.15 -1.80 13.28
N ALA A 90 -13.48 -1.86 13.21
CA ALA A 90 -14.21 -3.13 13.18
C ALA A 90 -13.93 -3.95 11.92
N ARG A 91 -14.11 -5.27 12.04
CA ARG A 91 -14.13 -6.18 10.90
C ARG A 91 -15.53 -6.19 10.27
N THR A 92 -15.72 -5.43 9.19
CA THR A 92 -17.03 -5.38 8.50
C THR A 92 -17.21 -6.53 7.51
N GLY A 93 -16.10 -7.13 7.05
CA GLY A 93 -16.11 -8.16 6.02
C GLY A 93 -16.34 -7.64 4.60
N LYS A 94 -16.32 -6.31 4.40
CA LYS A 94 -16.55 -5.66 3.11
C LYS A 94 -15.47 -4.64 2.81
N TYR A 95 -15.03 -4.60 1.56
CA TYR A 95 -14.10 -3.61 1.06
C TYR A 95 -14.27 -3.42 -0.44
N VAL A 96 -13.80 -2.29 -0.95
CA VAL A 96 -13.69 -1.98 -2.37
C VAL A 96 -12.21 -1.88 -2.74
N LEU A 97 -11.81 -2.56 -3.81
CA LEU A 97 -10.44 -2.54 -4.30
C LEU A 97 -10.21 -1.40 -5.29
N GLY A 98 -9.01 -0.84 -5.25
CA GLY A 98 -8.48 0.10 -6.22
C GLY A 98 -7.09 -0.30 -6.68
N GLY A 99 -6.57 0.41 -7.68
CA GLY A 99 -5.21 0.24 -8.17
C GLY A 99 -4.28 1.32 -7.63
N ASP A 100 -3.90 2.22 -8.52
CA ASP A 100 -2.88 3.23 -8.28
C ASP A 100 -3.41 4.56 -7.73
N ASN A 101 -4.71 4.79 -7.86
CA ASN A 101 -5.37 6.01 -7.42
C ASN A 101 -5.88 5.87 -5.99
N LEU A 102 -5.88 6.97 -5.26
CA LEU A 102 -6.65 7.08 -4.02
C LEU A 102 -8.12 6.88 -4.36
N ILE A 103 -8.78 6.01 -3.60
CA ILE A 103 -10.22 5.78 -3.69
C ILE A 103 -10.87 6.16 -2.37
N LEU A 104 -12.17 6.44 -2.43
CA LEU A 104 -13.01 6.81 -1.30
C LEU A 104 -14.15 5.79 -1.17
N ASN A 105 -14.58 5.54 0.07
CA ASN A 105 -15.72 4.70 0.37
C ASN A 105 -17.05 5.43 0.08
N SER A 106 -18.18 4.81 0.43
CA SER A 106 -19.51 5.40 0.20
C SER A 106 -19.79 6.69 1.00
N LYS A 107 -19.00 6.94 2.04
CA LYS A 107 -19.04 8.15 2.89
C LYS A 107 -18.04 9.22 2.45
N ASN A 108 -17.40 9.05 1.29
CA ASN A 108 -16.36 9.94 0.77
C ASN A 108 -15.09 9.99 1.65
N GLU A 109 -14.77 8.88 2.31
CA GLU A 109 -13.60 8.73 3.19
C GLU A 109 -12.58 7.77 2.59
N SER A 110 -11.29 8.08 2.73
CA SER A 110 -10.22 7.12 2.47
C SER A 110 -9.96 6.35 3.77
N TYR A 111 -10.78 5.34 4.05
CA TYR A 111 -10.75 4.58 5.31
C TYR A 111 -10.66 3.08 5.07
N ILE A 112 -9.90 2.35 5.89
CA ILE A 112 -9.92 0.88 5.97
C ILE A 112 -9.47 0.44 7.37
N SER A 113 -10.13 -0.56 7.97
CA SER A 113 -9.64 -1.18 9.19
C SER A 113 -8.54 -2.19 8.90
N TYR A 114 -7.67 -2.49 9.89
CA TYR A 114 -6.65 -3.54 9.77
C TYR A 114 -7.28 -4.89 9.43
N ALA A 115 -8.43 -5.20 10.06
CA ALA A 115 -9.13 -6.45 9.85
C ALA A 115 -9.65 -6.60 8.41
N ASP A 116 -10.21 -5.53 7.82
CA ASP A 116 -10.74 -5.59 6.45
C ASP A 116 -9.62 -5.51 5.40
N LEU A 117 -8.53 -4.78 5.63
CA LEU A 117 -7.36 -4.84 4.75
C LEU A 117 -6.74 -6.25 4.74
N ALA A 118 -6.69 -6.92 5.89
CA ALA A 118 -6.20 -8.30 5.96
C ALA A 118 -7.05 -9.26 5.10
N LEU A 119 -8.38 -9.05 5.03
CA LEU A 119 -9.25 -9.81 4.12
C LEU A 119 -8.89 -9.56 2.66
N ALA A 120 -8.71 -8.29 2.26
CA ALA A 120 -8.30 -7.93 0.91
C ALA A 120 -6.96 -8.59 0.52
N VAL A 121 -5.99 -8.64 1.44
CA VAL A 121 -4.71 -9.33 1.24
C VAL A 121 -4.90 -10.84 1.08
N ILE A 122 -5.70 -11.48 1.93
CA ILE A 122 -5.97 -12.92 1.86
C ILE A 122 -6.65 -13.29 0.54
N ASP A 123 -7.60 -12.49 0.08
CA ASP A 123 -8.29 -12.76 -1.17
C ASP A 123 -7.39 -12.49 -2.38
N GLU A 124 -6.48 -11.51 -2.30
CA GLU A 124 -5.46 -11.33 -3.34
C GLU A 124 -4.45 -12.49 -3.40
N LEU A 125 -4.11 -13.10 -2.27
CA LEU A 125 -3.26 -14.31 -2.25
C LEU A 125 -3.92 -15.48 -2.99
N LYS A 126 -5.24 -15.60 -2.92
CA LYS A 126 -6.03 -16.63 -3.63
C LYS A 126 -6.19 -16.31 -5.12
N ASN A 127 -6.59 -15.07 -5.43
CA ASN A 127 -7.05 -14.68 -6.77
C ASN A 127 -5.93 -14.22 -7.70
N ARG A 128 -4.82 -13.70 -7.15
CA ARG A 128 -3.63 -13.28 -7.90
C ARG A 128 -3.89 -12.17 -8.94
N ASN A 129 -4.81 -11.25 -8.66
CA ASN A 129 -5.18 -10.16 -9.59
C ASN A 129 -4.10 -9.07 -9.69
N PHE A 130 -3.29 -8.91 -8.64
CA PHE A 130 -2.31 -7.82 -8.51
C PHE A 130 -0.85 -8.30 -8.52
N VAL A 131 -0.54 -9.37 -9.25
CA VAL A 131 0.85 -9.83 -9.43
C VAL A 131 1.64 -8.77 -10.20
N GLN A 132 2.80 -8.38 -9.66
CA GLN A 132 3.66 -7.27 -10.12
C GLN A 132 2.91 -5.94 -10.25
N LYS A 133 1.93 -5.72 -9.36
CA LYS A 133 1.10 -4.51 -9.31
C LYS A 133 0.92 -4.06 -7.87
N ARG A 134 0.51 -2.81 -7.73
CA ARG A 134 -0.05 -2.28 -6.48
C ARG A 134 -1.57 -2.46 -6.47
N PHE A 135 -2.14 -2.58 -5.27
CA PHE A 135 -3.54 -2.29 -5.04
C PHE A 135 -3.74 -1.45 -3.77
N THR A 136 -4.92 -0.84 -3.67
CA THR A 136 -5.43 -0.21 -2.45
C THR A 136 -6.81 -0.76 -2.13
N ALA A 137 -7.29 -0.52 -0.91
CA ALA A 137 -8.63 -0.89 -0.50
C ALA A 137 -9.23 0.14 0.45
N VAL A 138 -10.53 0.36 0.33
CA VAL A 138 -11.33 1.11 1.32
C VAL A 138 -12.44 0.23 1.87
N GLY A 139 -12.77 0.42 3.14
CA GLY A 139 -13.87 -0.21 3.84
C GLY A 139 -14.81 0.84 4.41
N GLU A 140 -15.79 0.37 5.17
CA GLU A 140 -16.78 1.22 5.81
C GLU A 140 -16.49 1.33 7.31
N ARG A 141 -16.68 2.52 7.88
CA ARG A 141 -16.73 2.68 9.35
C ARG A 141 -18.03 2.04 9.86
N ALA A 142 -17.90 1.08 10.76
CA ALA A 142 -19.00 0.42 11.46
C ALA A 142 -19.58 1.29 12.59
#